data_AF-A0A133SB51-F1
#
_entry.id   AF-A0A133SB51-F1
#
_cell.length_a   1.000
_cell.length_b   1.000
_cell.length_c   1.000
_cell.angle_alpha   90.00
_cell.angle_beta   90.00
_cell.angle_gamma   90.00
#
_symmetry.space_group_name_H-M   'P 1'
#
loop_
_entity.id
_entity.type
_entity.pdbx_description
1 polymer ?
#
loop_
_entity_poly.entity_id
_entity_poly.type
_entity_poly.pdbx_seq_one_letter_code
_entity_poly.pdbx_strand_id
1 'polypeptide(L)'
;TVATLDDGMKYGGDFGTTSSVKLNNQVNVKGEATSEADLTTGNIGVVSSQDGDNGLLTVKLNKDINLGDTGSVTTGNTVVNNDGVKVGDTALATGGLTITNGPSVTTTGIDAGSKQITNVASGSDGTDADNNPTYNTLTNGANIGDIKNITDAAKTELTNDGLNFTADSGDAVHRNLGETLNIAGDGN
;
A
#
# COMPACT_ATOMS: atom_id res chain seq x y z
N THR A 1 -40.04 -49.50 9.82
CA THR A 1 -39.47 -50.60 10.63
C THR A 1 -39.25 -50.09 12.04
N VAL A 2 -39.49 -50.90 13.07
CA VAL A 2 -39.21 -50.50 14.46
C VAL A 2 -37.69 -50.48 14.65
N ALA A 3 -37.16 -49.42 15.26
CA ALA A 3 -35.73 -49.32 15.51
C ALA A 3 -35.24 -50.49 16.38
N THR A 4 -34.13 -51.13 15.98
CA THR A 4 -33.47 -52.20 16.73
C THR A 4 -32.21 -51.68 17.42
N LEU A 5 -31.68 -52.44 18.39
CA LEU A 5 -30.38 -52.12 19.03
C LEU A 5 -29.21 -52.14 18.03
N ASP A 6 -29.39 -52.76 16.86
CA ASP A 6 -28.38 -52.85 15.80
C ASP A 6 -28.41 -51.65 14.83
N ASP A 7 -29.45 -50.81 14.84
CA ASP A 7 -29.66 -49.77 13.82
C ASP A 7 -28.72 -48.56 13.99
N GLY A 8 -28.43 -48.17 15.25
CA GLY A 8 -27.51 -47.08 15.57
C GLY A 8 -27.91 -45.69 15.05
N MET A 9 -26.95 -44.78 15.03
CA MET A 9 -27.09 -43.43 14.46
C MET A 9 -26.42 -43.36 13.08
N LYS A 10 -27.02 -42.60 12.18
CA LYS A 10 -26.49 -42.34 10.83
C LYS A 10 -26.00 -40.89 10.74
N TYR A 11 -24.84 -40.69 10.13
CA TYR A 11 -24.21 -39.39 9.94
C TYR A 11 -23.94 -39.18 8.45
N GLY A 12 -24.45 -38.06 7.93
CA GLY A 12 -24.17 -37.59 6.58
C GLY A 12 -23.31 -36.33 6.60
N GLY A 13 -22.56 -36.12 5.52
CA GLY A 13 -21.88 -34.86 5.23
C GLY A 13 -22.12 -34.49 3.77
N ASP A 14 -21.54 -33.38 3.33
CA ASP A 14 -21.71 -32.88 1.95
C ASP A 14 -21.19 -33.86 0.89
N PHE A 15 -20.23 -34.70 1.26
CA PHE A 15 -19.61 -35.71 0.39
C PHE A 15 -19.45 -37.05 1.13
N GLY A 16 -19.28 -38.13 0.37
CA GLY A 16 -19.09 -39.49 0.90
C GLY A 16 -20.40 -40.27 1.07
N THR A 17 -20.33 -41.48 1.63
CA THR A 17 -21.48 -42.32 1.96
C THR A 17 -21.90 -42.13 3.42
N THR A 18 -23.17 -42.41 3.73
CA THR A 18 -23.69 -42.33 5.11
C THR A 18 -22.87 -43.21 6.06
N SER A 19 -22.27 -42.60 7.07
CA SER A 19 -21.56 -43.31 8.13
C SER A 19 -22.55 -43.77 9.20
N SER A 20 -22.64 -45.08 9.43
CA SER A 20 -23.54 -45.66 10.44
C SER A 20 -22.73 -46.13 11.64
N VAL A 21 -23.12 -45.68 12.83
CA VAL A 21 -22.46 -46.04 14.09
C VAL A 21 -23.47 -46.72 14.98
N LYS A 22 -23.23 -48.00 15.28
CA LYS A 22 -24.06 -48.77 16.20
C LYS A 22 -24.08 -48.17 17.60
N LEU A 23 -25.11 -48.50 18.37
CA LEU A 23 -25.15 -48.16 19.80
C LEU A 23 -23.91 -48.74 20.51
N ASN A 24 -23.44 -48.04 21.56
CA ASN A 24 -22.25 -48.37 22.34
C ASN A 24 -20.91 -48.31 21.56
N ASN A 25 -20.89 -47.71 20.37
CA ASN A 25 -19.67 -47.36 19.65
C ASN A 25 -19.42 -45.84 19.69
N GLN A 26 -18.17 -45.44 19.56
CA GLN A 26 -17.74 -44.04 19.57
C GLN A 26 -17.83 -43.40 18.18
N VAL A 27 -18.25 -42.13 18.13
CA VAL A 27 -18.11 -41.25 16.97
C VAL A 27 -16.92 -40.33 17.22
N ASN A 28 -15.99 -40.26 16.27
CA ASN A 28 -14.82 -39.37 16.35
C ASN A 28 -14.98 -38.21 15.38
N VAL A 29 -14.93 -36.98 15.89
CA VAL A 29 -14.88 -35.74 15.09
C VAL A 29 -13.58 -35.03 15.47
N LYS A 30 -12.58 -35.04 14.59
CA LYS A 30 -11.24 -34.54 14.88
C LYS A 30 -10.81 -33.47 13.87
N GLY A 31 -10.30 -32.35 14.40
CA GLY A 31 -9.70 -31.27 13.61
C GLY A 31 -8.17 -31.36 13.53
N GLU A 32 -7.57 -32.44 14.04
CA GLU A 32 -6.13 -32.75 13.97
C GLU A 32 -5.18 -31.70 14.58
N ALA A 33 -5.65 -30.89 15.54
CA ALA A 33 -4.79 -30.01 16.32
C ALA A 33 -3.79 -30.83 17.19
N THR A 34 -2.57 -30.31 17.35
CA THR A 34 -1.50 -30.97 18.11
C THR A 34 -1.63 -30.79 19.62
N SER A 35 -2.24 -29.69 20.06
CA SER A 35 -2.52 -29.37 21.46
C SER A 35 -3.83 -28.60 21.58
N GLU A 36 -4.50 -28.72 22.72
CA GLU A 36 -5.68 -27.89 23.04
C GLU A 36 -5.33 -26.40 23.12
N ALA A 37 -4.09 -26.06 23.48
CA ALA A 37 -3.62 -24.68 23.54
C ALA A 37 -3.50 -24.00 22.16
N ASP A 38 -3.47 -24.77 21.06
CA ASP A 38 -3.43 -24.24 19.69
C ASP A 38 -4.83 -23.84 19.19
N LEU A 39 -5.88 -24.16 19.96
CA LEU A 39 -7.26 -23.94 19.57
C LEU A 39 -7.82 -22.64 20.13
N THR A 40 -8.78 -22.09 19.39
CA THR A 40 -9.54 -20.91 19.78
C THR A 40 -11.00 -21.30 19.99
N THR A 41 -11.68 -20.59 20.89
CA THR A 41 -13.10 -20.80 21.14
C THR A 41 -13.95 -19.78 20.39
N GLY A 42 -15.16 -20.18 20.01
CA GLY A 42 -16.17 -19.24 19.50
C GLY A 42 -16.03 -18.85 18.03
N ASN A 43 -15.01 -19.30 17.30
CA ASN A 43 -14.89 -18.99 15.86
C ASN A 43 -15.83 -19.82 14.97
N ILE A 44 -16.33 -20.94 15.49
CA ILE A 44 -17.24 -21.86 14.79
C ILE A 44 -18.56 -21.94 15.56
N GLY A 45 -19.66 -21.61 14.87
CA GLY A 45 -21.02 -21.77 15.36
C GLY A 45 -21.72 -22.97 14.70
N VAL A 46 -22.69 -23.56 15.42
CA VAL A 46 -23.53 -24.63 14.91
C VAL A 46 -25.00 -24.22 15.05
N VAL A 47 -25.75 -24.32 13.95
CA VAL A 47 -27.19 -24.03 13.91
C VAL A 47 -27.94 -25.33 13.65
N SER A 48 -28.84 -25.70 14.55
CA SER A 48 -29.70 -26.87 14.38
C SER A 48 -30.99 -26.53 13.63
N SER A 49 -31.39 -27.37 12.70
CA SER A 49 -32.68 -27.36 12.01
C SER A 49 -33.11 -28.77 11.60
N GLN A 50 -34.22 -28.89 10.87
CA GLN A 50 -34.71 -30.16 10.33
C GLN A 50 -34.46 -30.22 8.81
N ASP A 51 -34.13 -31.39 8.28
CA ASP A 51 -34.07 -31.71 6.85
C ASP A 51 -34.83 -33.02 6.57
N GLY A 52 -36.10 -32.88 6.16
CA GLY A 52 -37.03 -34.01 6.07
C GLY A 52 -37.20 -34.70 7.42
N ASP A 53 -36.96 -36.02 7.46
CA ASP A 53 -37.00 -36.80 8.71
C ASP A 53 -35.68 -36.76 9.51
N ASN A 54 -34.66 -36.04 9.02
CA ASN A 54 -33.33 -35.96 9.64
C ASN A 54 -33.09 -34.63 10.37
N GLY A 55 -32.28 -34.65 11.44
CA GLY A 55 -31.73 -33.42 12.01
C GLY A 55 -30.58 -32.87 11.17
N LEU A 56 -30.58 -31.56 10.93
CA LEU A 56 -29.50 -30.84 10.23
C LEU A 56 -28.73 -29.96 11.22
N LEU A 57 -27.41 -30.08 11.22
CA LEU A 57 -26.52 -29.19 11.96
C LEU A 57 -25.66 -28.43 10.95
N THR A 58 -25.97 -27.15 10.74
CA THR A 58 -25.16 -26.30 9.84
C THR A 58 -24.01 -25.68 10.63
N VAL A 59 -22.79 -26.02 10.23
CA VAL A 59 -21.56 -25.40 10.75
C VAL A 59 -21.34 -24.08 10.02
N LYS A 60 -21.04 -23.01 10.77
CA LYS A 60 -20.80 -21.67 10.24
C LYS A 60 -19.59 -21.05 10.91
N LEU A 61 -18.87 -20.22 10.18
CA LEU A 61 -17.90 -19.29 10.76
C LEU A 61 -18.65 -18.15 11.45
N ASN A 62 -18.11 -17.66 12.56
CA ASN A 62 -18.53 -16.37 13.09
C ASN A 62 -18.16 -15.24 12.12
N LYS A 63 -18.91 -14.13 12.17
CA LYS A 63 -18.59 -12.95 11.34
C LYS A 63 -17.25 -12.35 11.73
N ASP A 64 -17.01 -12.28 13.04
CA ASP A 64 -15.75 -11.88 13.62
C ASP A 64 -14.98 -13.14 14.01
N ILE A 65 -13.83 -13.33 13.38
CA ILE A 65 -12.91 -14.42 13.68
C ILE A 65 -11.77 -13.84 14.52
N ASN A 66 -11.61 -14.35 15.73
CA ASN A 66 -10.53 -13.97 16.63
C ASN A 66 -9.62 -15.17 16.87
N LEU A 67 -8.40 -15.11 16.34
CA LEU A 67 -7.44 -16.20 16.46
C LEU A 67 -6.53 -16.09 17.70
N GLY A 68 -6.79 -15.12 18.59
CA GLY A 68 -5.99 -14.85 19.78
C GLY A 68 -4.69 -14.11 19.49
N ASP A 69 -3.84 -13.98 20.50
CA ASP A 69 -2.60 -13.18 20.44
C ASP A 69 -1.47 -13.85 19.65
N THR A 70 -1.61 -15.14 19.36
CA THR A 70 -0.64 -15.97 18.62
C THR A 70 -1.21 -16.56 17.35
N GLY A 71 -2.45 -16.20 17.02
CA GLY A 71 -3.17 -16.73 15.87
C GLY A 71 -2.65 -16.17 14.54
N SER A 72 -2.88 -16.90 13.45
CA SER A 72 -2.54 -16.43 12.12
C SER A 72 -3.40 -17.07 11.02
N VAL A 73 -3.51 -16.38 9.89
CA VAL A 73 -3.98 -16.93 8.62
C VAL A 73 -2.84 -16.90 7.62
N THR A 74 -2.49 -18.06 7.06
CA THR A 74 -1.41 -18.19 6.08
C THR A 74 -1.94 -18.65 4.73
N THR A 75 -1.64 -17.90 3.67
CA THR A 75 -2.01 -18.21 2.27
C THR A 75 -0.81 -18.04 1.35
N GLY A 76 -0.12 -19.15 1.05
CA GLY A 76 1.13 -19.12 0.30
C GLY A 76 2.19 -18.29 1.03
N ASN A 77 2.66 -17.20 0.41
CA ASN A 77 3.64 -16.27 0.99
C ASN A 77 3.02 -15.18 1.88
N THR A 78 1.70 -15.15 2.02
CA THR A 78 0.98 -14.16 2.83
C THR A 78 0.71 -14.70 4.22
N VAL A 79 1.01 -13.90 5.25
CA VAL A 79 0.67 -14.17 6.65
C VAL A 79 -0.06 -12.96 7.21
N VAL A 80 -1.23 -13.20 7.82
CA VAL A 80 -1.99 -12.20 8.60
C VAL A 80 -1.99 -12.64 10.06
N ASN A 81 -1.44 -11.81 10.94
CA ASN A 81 -1.33 -12.09 12.38
C ASN A 81 -1.35 -10.78 13.19
N ASN A 82 -1.00 -10.85 14.47
CA ASN A 82 -0.94 -9.69 15.36
C ASN A 82 0.15 -8.66 14.99
N ASP A 83 1.15 -9.02 14.18
CA ASP A 83 2.16 -8.08 13.68
C ASP A 83 1.67 -7.28 12.46
N GLY A 84 0.60 -7.74 11.81
CA GLY A 84 -0.02 -7.12 10.64
C GLY A 84 -0.15 -8.07 9.46
N VAL A 85 0.23 -7.61 8.27
CA VAL A 85 0.15 -8.37 7.02
C VAL A 85 1.53 -8.44 6.37
N LYS A 86 2.06 -9.65 6.20
CA LYS A 86 3.31 -9.90 5.48
C LYS A 86 3.00 -10.60 4.16
N VAL A 87 3.61 -10.15 3.06
CA VAL A 87 3.54 -10.76 1.73
C VAL A 87 4.96 -10.86 1.17
N GLY A 88 5.59 -12.03 1.33
CA GLY A 88 7.01 -12.19 0.96
C GLY A 88 7.90 -11.19 1.70
N ASP A 89 8.55 -10.29 0.95
CA ASP A 89 9.45 -9.26 1.47
C ASP A 89 8.75 -7.96 1.90
N THR A 90 7.46 -7.84 1.61
CA THR A 90 6.63 -6.67 1.96
C THR A 90 5.92 -6.91 3.30
N ALA A 91 5.90 -5.91 4.17
CA ALA A 91 5.17 -5.94 5.43
C ALA A 91 4.36 -4.66 5.64
N LEU A 92 3.09 -4.81 6.02
CA LEU A 92 2.26 -3.75 6.59
C LEU A 92 2.12 -4.04 8.08
N ALA A 93 2.75 -3.22 8.92
CA ALA A 93 2.77 -3.37 10.36
C ALA A 93 2.38 -2.05 11.05
N THR A 94 2.37 -2.01 12.39
CA THR A 94 2.06 -0.79 13.16
C THR A 94 2.91 0.43 12.76
N GLY A 95 4.13 0.21 12.27
CA GLY A 95 5.03 1.26 11.80
C GLY A 95 4.78 1.77 10.37
N GLY A 96 3.93 1.10 9.58
CA GLY A 96 3.64 1.42 8.18
C GLY A 96 3.94 0.28 7.21
N LEU A 97 4.15 0.64 5.94
CA LEU A 97 4.47 -0.25 4.84
C LEU A 97 5.98 -0.27 4.60
N THR A 98 6.59 -1.45 4.61
CA THR A 98 8.01 -1.65 4.29
C THR A 98 8.19 -2.73 3.23
N ILE A 99 9.20 -2.56 2.39
CA ILE A 99 9.67 -3.59 1.46
C ILE A 99 11.14 -3.85 1.80
N THR A 100 11.49 -5.10 2.09
CA THR A 100 12.88 -5.48 2.42
C THR A 100 13.81 -5.09 1.26
N ASN A 101 14.88 -4.34 1.56
CA ASN A 101 15.81 -3.76 0.57
C ASN A 101 15.15 -2.85 -0.49
N GLY A 102 13.99 -2.26 -0.18
CA GLY A 102 13.20 -1.45 -1.08
C GLY A 102 12.64 -0.17 -0.44
N PRO A 103 11.65 0.46 -1.10
CA PRO A 103 10.97 1.64 -0.57
C PRO A 103 10.17 1.34 0.71
N SER A 104 9.86 2.40 1.46
CA SER A 104 8.97 2.33 2.62
C SER A 104 8.10 3.59 2.77
N VAL A 105 6.95 3.42 3.41
CA VAL A 105 6.04 4.48 3.85
C VAL A 105 5.73 4.24 5.31
N THR A 106 6.29 5.05 6.19
CA THR A 106 6.19 4.88 7.64
C THR A 106 5.67 6.15 8.30
N THR A 107 5.48 6.10 9.61
CA THR A 107 5.08 7.28 10.41
C THR A 107 6.09 8.43 10.35
N THR A 108 7.33 8.18 9.91
CA THR A 108 8.36 9.22 9.76
C THR A 108 8.44 9.82 8.36
N GLY A 109 7.74 9.25 7.37
CA GLY A 109 7.73 9.73 5.98
C GLY A 109 7.89 8.61 4.95
N ILE A 110 8.36 9.01 3.76
CA ILE A 110 8.54 8.13 2.60
C ILE A 110 10.04 8.03 2.31
N ASP A 111 10.55 6.80 2.23
CA ASP A 111 11.90 6.50 1.74
C ASP A 111 11.80 5.72 0.43
N ALA A 112 12.44 6.22 -0.63
CA ALA A 112 12.46 5.58 -1.94
C ALA A 112 13.44 4.38 -2.02
N GLY A 113 14.21 4.09 -0.97
CA GLY A 113 15.12 2.94 -0.93
C GLY A 113 16.20 3.01 -2.02
N SER A 114 16.75 4.21 -2.25
CA SER A 114 17.72 4.51 -3.32
C SER A 114 17.24 4.11 -4.72
N LYS A 115 15.92 4.15 -4.96
CA LYS A 115 15.32 3.97 -6.29
C LYS A 115 14.82 5.31 -6.83
N GLN A 116 14.67 5.38 -8.15
CA GLN A 116 14.04 6.53 -8.78
C GLN A 116 12.54 6.54 -8.46
N ILE A 117 12.00 7.73 -8.20
CA ILE A 117 10.55 7.96 -8.20
C ILE A 117 10.18 8.47 -9.59
N THR A 118 9.46 7.65 -10.35
CA THR A 118 9.08 7.95 -11.74
C THR A 118 7.58 8.28 -11.83
N ASN A 119 7.17 8.88 -12.94
CA ASN A 119 5.77 9.25 -13.21
C ASN A 119 5.16 10.19 -12.16
N VAL A 120 5.95 11.13 -11.66
CA VAL A 120 5.50 12.17 -10.72
C VAL A 120 4.91 13.33 -11.54
N ALA A 121 3.62 13.63 -11.31
CA ALA A 121 2.96 14.79 -11.89
C ALA A 121 3.65 16.10 -11.48
N SER A 122 3.44 17.17 -12.24
CA SER A 122 3.95 18.49 -11.89
C SER A 122 3.36 18.95 -10.55
N GLY A 123 4.16 19.67 -9.77
CA GLY A 123 3.70 20.37 -8.56
C GLY A 123 3.00 21.71 -8.84
N SER A 124 2.91 22.13 -10.10
CA SER A 124 2.26 23.39 -10.49
C SER A 124 0.77 23.41 -10.16
N ASP A 125 0.25 24.58 -9.85
CA ASP A 125 -1.15 24.81 -9.51
C ASP A 125 -1.97 25.46 -10.64
N GLY A 126 -1.36 25.62 -11.81
CA GLY A 126 -1.99 26.18 -12.99
C GLY A 126 -0.97 26.66 -14.00
N THR A 127 -1.43 27.55 -14.90
CA THR A 127 -0.58 28.27 -15.84
C THR A 127 -0.93 29.75 -15.82
N ASP A 128 0.05 30.61 -16.11
CA ASP A 128 -0.16 32.03 -16.31
C ASP A 128 -0.78 32.35 -17.68
N ALA A 129 -0.90 33.64 -18.00
CA ALA A 129 -1.46 34.13 -19.26
C ALA A 129 -0.62 33.74 -20.50
N ASP A 130 0.67 33.46 -20.30
CA ASP A 130 1.61 33.05 -21.34
C ASP A 130 1.78 31.52 -21.40
N ASN A 131 0.92 30.79 -20.68
CA ASN A 131 0.88 29.32 -20.61
C ASN A 131 2.12 28.70 -19.93
N ASN A 132 2.81 29.46 -19.06
CA ASN A 132 3.88 28.93 -18.21
C ASN A 132 3.30 28.39 -16.90
N PRO A 133 3.85 27.30 -16.33
CA PRO A 133 3.39 26.77 -15.05
C PRO A 133 3.49 27.77 -13.88
N THR A 134 2.49 27.80 -13.02
CA THR A 134 2.49 28.58 -11.76
C THR A 134 2.75 27.69 -10.55
N TYR A 135 3.42 28.24 -9.53
CA TYR A 135 3.82 27.51 -8.32
C TYR A 135 3.42 28.28 -7.05
N ASN A 136 2.15 28.68 -6.93
CA ASN A 136 1.68 29.44 -5.75
C ASN A 136 1.49 28.53 -4.53
N THR A 137 1.27 27.23 -4.74
CA THR A 137 1.18 26.21 -3.69
C THR A 137 2.55 25.62 -3.36
N LEU A 138 3.17 26.16 -2.30
CA LEU A 138 4.56 25.85 -1.93
C LEU A 138 4.76 24.48 -1.24
N THR A 139 3.67 23.74 -0.99
CA THR A 139 3.70 22.43 -0.33
C THR A 139 3.62 21.26 -1.30
N ASN A 140 3.45 21.52 -2.59
CA ASN A 140 3.44 20.48 -3.61
C ASN A 140 4.87 19.99 -3.89
N GLY A 141 5.02 18.69 -4.18
CA GLY A 141 6.29 18.15 -4.65
C GLY A 141 6.55 18.58 -6.10
N ALA A 142 7.71 19.18 -6.36
CA ALA A 142 8.15 19.49 -7.72
C ALA A 142 8.72 18.23 -8.40
N ASN A 143 8.42 18.06 -9.68
CA ASN A 143 9.10 17.07 -10.51
C ASN A 143 10.29 17.71 -11.26
N ILE A 144 11.06 16.90 -11.99
CA ILE A 144 12.22 17.40 -12.75
C ILE A 144 11.83 18.39 -13.86
N GLY A 145 10.63 18.23 -14.44
CA GLY A 145 10.10 19.17 -15.44
C GLY A 145 9.88 20.56 -14.85
N ASP A 146 9.39 20.65 -13.62
CA ASP A 146 9.19 21.92 -12.92
C ASP A 146 10.51 22.66 -12.70
N ILE A 147 11.52 21.94 -12.21
CA ILE A 147 12.86 22.50 -11.99
C ILE A 147 13.47 22.98 -13.30
N LYS A 148 13.30 22.21 -14.39
CA LYS A 148 13.78 22.59 -15.72
C LYS A 148 13.12 23.88 -16.21
N ASN A 149 11.80 23.98 -16.09
CA ASN A 149 11.06 25.17 -16.52
C ASN A 149 11.51 26.42 -15.75
N ILE A 150 11.62 26.33 -14.42
CA ILE A 150 12.10 27.42 -13.57
C ILE A 150 13.54 27.81 -13.94
N THR A 151 14.41 26.82 -14.16
CA THR A 151 15.82 27.07 -14.51
C THR A 151 15.95 27.72 -15.89
N ASP A 152 15.18 27.26 -16.88
CA ASP A 152 15.20 27.82 -18.23
C ASP A 152 14.65 29.26 -18.26
N ALA A 153 13.59 29.53 -17.47
CA ALA A 153 13.05 30.88 -17.29
C ALA A 153 14.08 31.83 -16.67
N ALA A 154 14.67 31.45 -15.53
CA ALA A 154 15.69 32.25 -14.85
C ALA A 154 16.93 32.48 -15.72
N LYS A 155 17.37 31.46 -16.47
CA LYS A 155 18.47 31.59 -17.42
C LYS A 155 18.16 32.62 -18.51
N THR A 156 16.93 32.61 -19.03
CA THR A 156 16.49 33.54 -20.08
C THR A 156 16.40 34.96 -19.54
N GLU A 157 15.77 35.16 -18.38
CA GLU A 157 15.66 36.45 -17.70
C GLU A 157 17.04 37.06 -17.43
N LEU A 158 17.94 36.33 -16.76
CA LEU A 158 19.29 36.82 -16.45
C LEU A 158 20.13 37.10 -17.70
N THR A 159 19.99 36.27 -18.74
CA THR A 159 20.71 36.53 -20.01
C THR A 159 20.25 37.85 -20.61
N ASN A 160 18.95 38.12 -20.62
CA ASN A 160 18.35 39.33 -21.19
C ASN A 160 18.49 40.58 -20.31
N ASP A 161 18.52 40.43 -18.98
CA ASP A 161 18.73 41.54 -18.04
C ASP A 161 20.16 42.06 -18.09
N GLY A 162 21.12 41.17 -18.38
CA GLY A 162 22.47 41.55 -18.75
C GLY A 162 23.17 42.46 -17.73
N LEU A 163 23.98 43.39 -18.25
CA LEU A 163 24.57 44.50 -17.52
C LEU A 163 24.35 45.80 -18.30
N ASN A 164 24.04 46.87 -17.57
CA ASN A 164 23.87 48.21 -18.11
C ASN A 164 25.03 49.10 -17.65
N PHE A 165 25.66 49.80 -18.58
CA PHE A 165 26.72 50.77 -18.33
C PHE A 165 26.29 52.15 -18.81
N THR A 166 26.40 53.19 -17.99
CA THR A 166 26.03 54.56 -18.38
C THR A 166 27.27 55.42 -18.58
N ALA A 167 27.31 56.19 -19.68
CA ALA A 167 28.33 57.20 -19.91
C ALA A 167 28.00 58.50 -19.15
N ASP A 168 28.95 59.43 -19.11
CA ASP A 168 28.75 60.80 -18.62
C ASP A 168 27.73 61.59 -19.44
N SER A 169 27.53 61.22 -20.72
CA SER A 169 26.44 61.73 -21.58
C SER A 169 25.04 61.35 -21.08
N GLY A 170 24.93 60.35 -20.20
CA GLY A 170 23.67 59.78 -19.72
C GLY A 170 23.14 58.62 -20.57
N ASP A 171 23.78 58.29 -21.69
CA ASP A 171 23.38 57.16 -22.53
C ASP A 171 23.75 55.82 -21.87
N ALA A 172 22.82 54.85 -21.90
CA ALA A 172 23.05 53.50 -21.40
C ALA A 172 23.44 52.55 -22.54
N VAL A 173 24.47 51.74 -22.29
CA VAL A 173 24.86 50.59 -23.12
C VAL A 173 24.50 49.32 -22.37
N HIS A 174 23.58 48.55 -22.94
CA HIS A 174 23.14 47.27 -22.41
C HIS A 174 23.89 46.11 -23.08
N ARG A 175 24.37 45.15 -22.28
CA ARG A 175 24.93 43.89 -22.77
C ARG A 175 24.32 42.69 -22.08
N ASN A 176 23.77 41.75 -22.84
CA ASN A 176 23.33 40.47 -22.30
C ASN A 176 24.51 39.73 -21.66
N LEU A 177 24.23 38.87 -20.68
CA LEU A 177 25.28 38.07 -20.07
C LEU A 177 25.95 37.14 -21.10
N GLY A 178 27.28 37.13 -21.10
CA GLY A 178 28.10 36.36 -22.04
C GLY A 178 28.46 37.10 -23.32
N GLU A 179 27.90 38.29 -23.57
CA GLU A 179 28.34 39.12 -24.67
C GLU A 179 29.58 39.97 -24.32
N THR A 180 30.42 40.25 -25.31
CA THR A 180 31.59 41.13 -25.13
C THR A 180 31.19 42.60 -25.21
N LEU A 181 31.74 43.42 -24.31
CA LEU A 181 31.74 44.88 -24.40
C LEU A 181 33.14 45.37 -24.79
N ASN A 182 33.25 46.07 -25.93
CA ASN A 182 34.51 46.68 -26.35
C ASN A 182 34.64 48.07 -25.72
N ILE A 183 35.75 48.32 -25.01
CA ILE A 183 36.08 49.62 -24.43
C ILE A 183 37.39 50.08 -25.05
N ALA A 184 37.36 51.17 -25.80
CA ALA A 184 38.55 51.79 -26.39
C ALA A 184 38.98 52.99 -25.53
N GLY A 185 40.25 53.04 -25.12
CA GLY A 185 40.85 54.23 -24.52
C GLY A 185 41.30 55.24 -25.57
N ASP A 186 41.39 56.52 -25.22
CA ASP A 186 42.08 57.52 -26.02
C ASP A 186 43.59 57.30 -25.87
N GLY A 187 44.24 56.80 -26.92
CA GLY A 187 45.68 56.52 -26.87
C GLY A 187 46.48 57.78 -26.53
N ASN A 188 47.29 57.72 -25.47
CA ASN A 188 48.33 58.71 -25.14
C ASN A 188 49.60 58.45 -25.94
#